data_AF-A0A354SB99-F1
#
_entry.id   AF-A0A354SB99-F1
#
_cell.length_a   1.000
_cell.length_b   1.000
_cell.length_c   1.000
_cell.angle_alpha   90.00
_cell.angle_beta   90.00
_cell.angle_gamma   90.00
#
_symmetry.space_group_name_H-M   'P 1'
#
loop_
_entity.id
_entity.type
_entity.pdbx_description
1 polymer ?
#
loop_
_entity_poly.entity_id
_entity_poly.type
_entity_poly.pdbx_seq_one_letter_code
_entity_poly.pdbx_strand_id
1 'polypeptide(L)'
;MGSSPLPCPRLACIELSSRRQGGIRNRHSSTSRQRTGHPRSACPAVSSRLSARKQSADTVAPSLGGTMTDRPEGIDTGAHTADDGLYGPDSVTWKVMAAPAVGLAAGAAAMVQMLLPPVMYVVDQASSVRLKPEERAKLTGDYTVTITYGDVASAERAGEQLRRLHATRKAVDPNTGAAYQADDPDSLVWVHQALTWMILRALRTYGPSLTSAEEDQFVKEQREVAA
;
A
#
# COMPACT_ATOMS: atom_id res chain seq x y z
N MET A 1 -24.49 -5.39 -47.70
CA MET A 1 -23.21 -5.61 -46.99
C MET A 1 -23.47 -5.36 -45.52
N GLY A 2 -23.68 -6.44 -44.78
CA GLY A 2 -24.05 -6.42 -43.38
C GLY A 2 -22.81 -6.33 -42.50
N SER A 3 -22.91 -5.52 -41.45
CA SER A 3 -21.98 -5.53 -40.34
C SER A 3 -22.80 -5.62 -39.06
N SER A 4 -22.67 -6.76 -38.40
CA SER A 4 -23.08 -7.00 -37.01
C SER A 4 -21.88 -7.66 -36.32
N PRO A 5 -21.79 -7.66 -34.99
CA PRO A 5 -21.23 -6.57 -34.17
C PRO A 5 -20.03 -7.06 -33.32
N LEU A 6 -19.30 -6.15 -32.66
CA LEU A 6 -18.45 -6.53 -31.52
C LEU A 6 -19.21 -6.26 -30.21
N PRO A 7 -19.31 -7.23 -29.29
CA PRO A 7 -20.09 -7.10 -28.07
C PRO A 7 -19.36 -6.26 -27.01
N CYS A 8 -20.12 -5.37 -26.40
CA CYS A 8 -19.76 -4.66 -25.16
C CYS A 8 -19.75 -5.69 -24.00
N PRO A 9 -18.67 -5.80 -23.20
CA PRO A 9 -18.69 -6.69 -22.04
C PRO A 9 -19.61 -6.09 -20.98
N ARG A 10 -20.71 -6.81 -20.73
CA ARG A 10 -21.65 -6.57 -19.63
C ARG A 10 -20.87 -6.50 -18.31
N LEU A 11 -20.90 -5.35 -17.64
CA LEU A 11 -20.70 -5.26 -16.20
C LEU A 11 -21.66 -6.23 -15.53
N ALA A 12 -21.11 -7.22 -14.83
CA ALA A 12 -21.87 -7.99 -13.87
C ALA A 12 -22.23 -7.07 -12.70
N CYS A 13 -23.50 -6.62 -12.67
CA CYS A 13 -24.14 -6.22 -11.44
C CYS A 13 -24.12 -7.43 -10.48
N ILE A 14 -23.27 -7.40 -9.47
CA ILE A 14 -23.41 -8.31 -8.32
C ILE A 14 -24.51 -7.71 -7.44
N GLU A 15 -25.71 -8.29 -7.55
CA GLU A 15 -26.78 -8.13 -6.57
C GLU A 15 -26.29 -8.60 -5.19
N LEU A 16 -26.17 -7.68 -4.25
CA LEU A 16 -26.03 -8.01 -2.83
C LEU A 16 -27.38 -8.56 -2.33
N SER A 17 -27.54 -9.88 -2.40
CA SER A 17 -28.63 -10.60 -1.74
C SER A 17 -28.56 -10.35 -0.22
N SER A 18 -29.48 -9.53 0.29
CA SER A 18 -29.67 -9.29 1.71
C SER A 18 -30.12 -10.56 2.44
N ARG A 19 -29.21 -11.26 3.14
CA ARG A 19 -29.60 -12.20 4.20
C ARG A 19 -29.71 -11.46 5.52
N ARG A 20 -30.94 -11.36 6.01
CA ARG A 20 -31.30 -10.94 7.37
C ARG A 20 -30.50 -11.77 8.38
N GLN A 21 -29.75 -11.11 9.26
CA GLN A 21 -29.38 -11.69 10.56
C GLN A 21 -30.05 -10.90 11.66
N GLY A 22 -30.68 -11.66 12.56
CA GLY A 22 -31.57 -11.20 13.62
C GLY A 22 -30.88 -10.34 14.67
N GLY A 23 -31.69 -9.52 15.32
CA GLY A 23 -31.29 -8.56 16.33
C GLY A 23 -30.66 -9.22 17.57
N ILE A 24 -29.57 -8.61 18.02
CA ILE A 24 -28.98 -8.85 19.33
C ILE A 24 -29.47 -7.74 20.26
N ARG A 25 -30.27 -8.13 21.27
CA ARG A 25 -30.67 -7.27 22.40
C ARG A 25 -29.47 -7.05 23.32
N ASN A 26 -28.99 -5.81 23.44
CA ASN A 26 -28.04 -5.44 24.48
C ASN A 26 -28.75 -5.23 25.82
N ARG A 27 -28.37 -6.02 26.83
CA ARG A 27 -28.75 -5.83 28.23
C ARG A 27 -27.60 -5.10 28.92
N HIS A 28 -27.79 -3.81 29.20
CA HIS A 28 -26.85 -3.02 29.99
C HIS A 28 -26.95 -3.41 31.47
N SER A 29 -25.83 -3.83 32.06
CA SER A 29 -25.65 -3.88 33.51
C SER A 29 -24.46 -3.02 33.89
N SER A 30 -24.78 -1.86 34.46
CA SER A 30 -23.87 -0.90 35.06
C SER A 30 -23.30 -1.45 36.36
N THR A 31 -21.97 -1.53 36.47
CA THR A 31 -21.29 -1.66 37.77
C THR A 31 -20.22 -0.59 37.89
N SER A 32 -20.56 0.42 38.68
CA SER A 32 -19.68 1.43 39.27
C SER A 32 -18.47 0.77 39.93
N ARG A 33 -17.25 1.21 39.58
CA ARG A 33 -16.03 0.87 40.31
C ARG A 33 -15.34 2.17 40.74
N GLN A 34 -15.28 2.33 42.06
CA GLN A 34 -14.68 3.45 42.77
C GLN A 34 -13.19 3.58 42.42
N ARG A 35 -12.76 4.80 42.08
CA ARG A 35 -11.35 5.20 41.97
C ARG A 35 -10.80 5.51 43.36
N THR A 36 -9.86 4.71 43.85
CA THR A 36 -9.01 5.07 44.99
C THR A 36 -7.73 5.72 44.47
N GLY A 37 -7.43 6.92 44.98
CA GLY A 37 -6.27 7.70 44.59
C GLY A 37 -4.96 7.14 45.15
N HIS A 38 -3.91 7.18 44.35
CA HIS A 38 -2.52 6.99 44.78
C HIS A 38 -1.75 8.31 44.55
N PRO A 39 -0.90 8.74 45.49
CA PRO A 39 -0.16 9.99 45.39
C PRO A 39 0.95 9.89 44.32
N ARG A 40 1.00 10.88 43.44
CA ARG A 40 2.04 11.04 42.42
C ARG A 40 3.36 11.45 43.08
N SER A 41 4.33 10.54 43.09
CA SER A 41 5.74 10.86 43.33
C SER A 41 6.31 11.52 42.06
N ALA A 42 6.97 12.67 42.24
CA ALA A 42 7.61 13.43 41.17
C ALA A 42 9.00 12.82 40.86
N CYS A 43 9.27 12.56 39.57
CA CYS A 43 10.62 12.29 39.08
C CYS A 43 11.38 13.62 38.87
N PRO A 44 12.66 13.72 39.22
CA PRO A 44 13.45 14.91 38.96
C PRO A 44 13.77 15.05 37.46
N ALA A 45 13.63 16.26 36.95
CA ALA A 45 13.91 16.61 35.56
C ALA A 45 15.42 16.56 35.27
N VAL A 46 15.83 15.71 34.33
CA VAL A 46 17.18 15.73 33.75
C VAL A 46 17.20 16.80 32.65
N SER A 47 17.93 17.89 32.89
CA SER A 47 18.19 18.93 31.90
C SER A 47 19.37 18.52 31.03
N SER A 48 19.10 18.07 29.80
CA SER A 48 20.13 17.90 28.77
C SER A 48 20.11 19.12 27.84
N ARG A 49 21.21 19.88 27.85
CA ARG A 49 21.44 20.98 26.89
C ARG A 49 21.78 20.36 25.53
N LEU A 50 20.83 20.33 24.62
CA LEU A 50 21.09 20.08 23.20
C LEU A 50 21.53 21.38 22.54
N SER A 51 22.79 21.44 22.12
CA SER A 51 23.34 22.54 21.33
C SER A 51 22.76 22.45 19.91
N ALA A 52 21.95 23.44 19.54
CA ALA A 52 21.35 23.52 18.21
C ALA A 52 22.41 23.95 17.18
N ARG A 53 22.89 23.00 16.37
CA ARG A 53 23.67 23.30 15.16
C ARG A 53 22.69 23.68 14.05
N LYS A 54 22.62 24.97 13.71
CA LYS A 54 21.88 25.45 12.54
C LYS A 54 22.55 24.90 11.28
N GLN A 55 21.87 24.00 10.57
CA GLN A 55 22.14 23.72 9.16
C GLN A 55 21.18 24.59 8.34
N SER A 56 21.74 25.57 7.65
CA SER A 56 21.05 26.34 6.62
C SER A 56 20.74 25.42 5.45
N ALA A 57 19.46 25.11 5.27
CA ALA A 57 18.95 24.42 4.09
C ALA A 57 18.66 25.47 3.01
N ASP A 58 19.65 25.76 2.18
CA ASP A 58 19.41 26.38 0.87
C ASP A 58 18.93 25.27 -0.08
N THR A 59 17.67 24.88 0.04
CA THR A 59 17.03 23.97 -0.91
C THR A 59 16.42 24.80 -2.03
N VAL A 60 17.11 24.88 -3.15
CA VAL A 60 16.54 25.33 -4.42
C VAL A 60 15.53 24.27 -4.86
N ALA A 61 14.25 24.64 -4.95
CA ALA A 61 13.22 23.78 -5.52
C ALA A 61 13.50 23.59 -7.02
N PRO A 62 13.59 22.34 -7.54
CA PRO A 62 13.78 22.14 -8.97
C PRO A 62 12.50 22.47 -9.74
N SER A 63 12.67 23.22 -10.83
CA SER A 63 11.60 23.61 -11.76
C SER A 63 11.06 22.39 -12.52
N LEU A 64 9.73 22.25 -12.55
CA LEU A 64 9.00 21.22 -13.31
C LEU A 64 8.97 21.53 -14.82
N GLY A 65 10.13 21.48 -15.47
CA GLY A 65 10.26 21.41 -16.93
C GLY A 65 10.95 20.09 -17.28
N GLY A 66 10.18 19.01 -17.39
CA GLY A 66 10.70 17.64 -17.34
C GLY A 66 11.48 17.22 -18.58
N THR A 67 12.78 17.01 -18.42
CA THR A 67 13.57 15.99 -19.13
C THR A 67 13.52 14.70 -18.30
N MET A 68 13.30 13.55 -18.95
CA MET A 68 13.55 12.17 -18.51
C MET A 68 14.13 12.08 -17.08
N THR A 69 13.32 11.72 -16.09
CA THR A 69 13.80 11.63 -14.71
C THR A 69 14.68 10.40 -14.56
N ASP A 70 15.97 10.60 -14.28
CA ASP A 70 16.91 9.51 -13.99
C ASP A 70 16.36 8.60 -12.87
N ARG A 71 16.71 7.32 -12.97
CA ARG A 71 16.37 6.31 -11.95
C ARG A 71 16.92 6.72 -10.58
N PRO A 72 16.17 6.56 -9.47
CA PRO A 72 16.64 6.93 -8.13
C PRO A 72 18.01 6.33 -7.78
N GLU A 73 18.86 7.13 -7.14
CA GLU A 73 20.19 6.71 -6.68
C GLU A 73 20.08 5.54 -5.68
N GLY A 74 20.85 4.46 -5.89
CA GLY A 74 20.80 3.25 -5.05
C GLY A 74 19.87 2.15 -5.54
N ILE A 75 19.12 2.38 -6.63
CA ILE A 75 18.70 1.28 -7.50
C ILE A 75 19.90 0.96 -8.36
N ASP A 76 20.48 -0.24 -8.20
CA ASP A 76 21.68 -0.64 -8.93
C ASP A 76 21.55 -0.23 -10.41
N THR A 77 22.41 0.68 -10.87
CA THR A 77 22.67 0.94 -12.30
C THR A 77 23.45 -0.24 -12.92
N GLY A 78 23.17 -1.45 -12.44
CA GLY A 78 23.70 -2.72 -12.91
C GLY A 78 22.75 -3.37 -13.92
N ALA A 79 22.84 -4.69 -14.08
CA ALA A 79 22.15 -5.47 -15.11
C ALA A 79 20.59 -5.42 -15.10
N HIS A 80 19.99 -4.57 -14.26
CA HIS A 80 18.55 -4.41 -14.03
C HIS A 80 17.92 -3.20 -14.75
N THR A 81 18.65 -2.60 -15.69
CA THR A 81 18.23 -1.39 -16.43
C THR A 81 18.31 -1.58 -17.94
N ALA A 82 18.07 -2.81 -18.42
CA ALA A 82 18.16 -3.13 -19.85
C ALA A 82 17.12 -2.37 -20.71
N ASP A 83 16.00 -1.97 -20.11
CA ASP A 83 14.90 -1.22 -20.71
C ASP A 83 14.23 -0.29 -19.68
N ASP A 84 13.14 0.37 -20.10
CA ASP A 84 12.37 1.32 -19.29
C ASP A 84 11.40 0.64 -18.30
N GLY A 85 11.37 -0.70 -18.25
CA GLY A 85 10.53 -1.44 -17.32
C GLY A 85 9.04 -1.40 -17.63
N LEU A 86 8.21 -1.65 -16.61
CA LEU A 86 6.76 -1.71 -16.76
C LEU A 86 6.08 -0.35 -16.94
N TYR A 87 6.69 0.71 -16.42
CA TYR A 87 6.09 2.05 -16.43
C TYR A 87 6.91 3.06 -17.25
N GLY A 88 8.24 3.05 -17.14
CA GLY A 88 9.12 4.00 -17.81
C GLY A 88 9.15 5.41 -17.21
N PRO A 89 10.20 6.20 -17.53
CA PRO A 89 10.46 7.51 -16.93
C PRO A 89 9.41 8.58 -17.24
N ASP A 90 8.63 8.40 -18.31
CA ASP A 90 7.58 9.34 -18.72
C ASP A 90 6.20 9.03 -18.09
N SER A 91 6.08 7.95 -17.32
CA SER A 91 4.82 7.59 -16.65
C SER A 91 4.53 8.46 -15.44
N VAL A 92 3.24 8.58 -15.10
CA VAL A 92 2.84 9.26 -13.86
C VAL A 92 3.30 8.44 -12.65
N THR A 93 3.25 7.11 -12.75
CA THR A 93 3.72 6.19 -11.69
C THR A 93 5.18 6.45 -11.34
N TRP A 94 6.08 6.61 -12.32
CA TRP A 94 7.50 6.90 -12.05
C TRP A 94 7.67 8.20 -11.25
N LYS A 95 6.95 9.26 -11.63
CA LYS A 95 6.93 10.54 -10.90
C LYS A 95 6.35 10.41 -9.49
N VAL A 96 5.21 9.72 -9.36
CA VAL A 96 4.48 9.54 -8.10
C VAL A 96 5.30 8.76 -7.09
N MET A 97 5.90 7.66 -7.53
CA MET A 97 6.63 6.74 -6.66
C MET A 97 7.96 7.32 -6.15
N ALA A 98 8.44 8.43 -6.72
CA ALA A 98 9.61 9.17 -6.24
C ALA A 98 9.28 10.11 -5.07
N ALA A 99 7.99 10.39 -4.81
CA ALA A 99 7.61 11.32 -3.77
C ALA A 99 7.79 10.71 -2.36
N PRO A 100 8.43 11.42 -1.41
CA PRO A 100 8.60 10.92 -0.03
C PRO A 100 7.29 10.58 0.67
N ALA A 101 6.18 11.23 0.28
CA ALA A 101 4.84 10.98 0.79
C ALA A 101 4.36 9.53 0.56
N VAL A 102 4.95 8.79 -0.40
CA VAL A 102 4.61 7.38 -0.68
C VAL A 102 4.92 6.48 0.50
N GLY A 103 5.98 6.75 1.27
CA GLY A 103 6.28 5.97 2.47
C GLY A 103 5.18 6.09 3.54
N LEU A 104 4.65 7.31 3.73
CA LEU A 104 3.50 7.55 4.62
C LEU A 104 2.23 6.87 4.09
N ALA A 105 2.00 6.94 2.77
CA ALA A 105 0.88 6.28 2.11
C ALA A 105 0.92 4.76 2.30
N ALA A 106 2.09 4.14 2.14
CA ALA A 106 2.27 2.69 2.28
C ALA A 106 1.92 2.21 3.70
N GLY A 107 2.36 2.95 4.73
CA GLY A 107 2.00 2.66 6.12
C GLY A 107 0.49 2.77 6.38
N ALA A 108 -0.14 3.85 5.89
CA ALA A 108 -1.59 4.03 6.01
C ALA A 108 -2.38 2.96 5.22
N ALA A 109 -1.91 2.60 4.02
CA ALA A 109 -2.48 1.53 3.21
C ALA A 109 -2.43 0.19 3.93
N ALA A 110 -1.32 -0.16 4.56
CA ALA A 110 -1.21 -1.39 5.33
C ALA A 110 -2.29 -1.48 6.43
N MET A 111 -2.61 -0.36 7.10
CA MET A 111 -3.69 -0.33 8.09
C MET A 111 -5.07 -0.51 7.45
N VAL A 112 -5.32 0.16 6.31
CA VAL A 112 -6.58 0.03 5.54
C VAL A 112 -6.77 -1.39 5.03
N GLN A 113 -5.70 -2.03 4.57
CA GLN A 113 -5.73 -3.41 4.09
C GLN A 113 -6.25 -4.37 5.17
N MET A 114 -5.91 -4.15 6.44
CA MET A 114 -6.34 -4.99 7.57
C MET A 114 -7.84 -4.87 7.89
N LEU A 115 -8.55 -3.92 7.28
CA LEU A 115 -10.00 -3.81 7.44
C LEU A 115 -10.77 -4.94 6.72
N LEU A 116 -10.13 -5.64 5.78
CA LEU A 116 -10.69 -6.81 5.12
C LEU A 116 -10.29 -8.09 5.91
N PRO A 117 -11.23 -8.82 6.54
CA PRO A 117 -10.88 -9.94 7.41
C PRO A 117 -10.02 -11.04 6.75
N PRO A 118 -10.28 -11.50 5.51
CA PRO A 118 -9.39 -12.43 4.81
C PRO A 118 -7.92 -12.00 4.80
N VAL A 119 -7.66 -10.72 4.49
CA VAL A 119 -6.31 -10.15 4.44
C VAL A 119 -5.69 -10.11 5.83
N MET A 120 -6.45 -9.68 6.85
CA MET A 120 -6.00 -9.66 8.24
C MET A 120 -5.58 -11.05 8.73
N TYR A 121 -6.39 -12.09 8.46
CA TYR A 121 -6.08 -13.46 8.88
C TYR A 121 -4.81 -13.99 8.21
N VAL A 122 -4.66 -13.77 6.90
CA VAL A 122 -3.46 -14.16 6.15
C VAL A 122 -2.22 -13.45 6.70
N VAL A 123 -2.32 -12.16 7.01
CA VAL A 123 -1.20 -11.38 7.54
C VAL A 123 -0.85 -11.77 8.98
N ASP A 124 -1.83 -12.09 9.82
CA ASP A 124 -1.56 -12.50 11.20
C ASP A 124 -0.96 -13.92 11.26
N GLN A 125 -1.45 -14.85 10.43
CA GLN A 125 -1.12 -16.28 10.55
C GLN A 125 0.01 -16.73 9.62
N ALA A 126 0.18 -16.09 8.45
CA ALA A 126 1.07 -16.58 7.40
C ALA A 126 2.18 -15.60 7.00
N SER A 127 2.32 -14.48 7.72
CA SER A 127 3.34 -13.46 7.49
C SER A 127 4.25 -13.28 8.71
N SER A 128 5.48 -12.82 8.49
CA SER A 128 6.44 -12.51 9.54
C SER A 128 6.30 -11.10 10.11
N VAL A 129 5.25 -10.34 9.76
CA VAL A 129 5.11 -8.92 10.14
C VAL A 129 5.17 -8.69 11.66
N ARG A 130 4.67 -9.62 12.48
CA ARG A 130 4.73 -9.51 13.95
C ARG A 130 6.12 -9.75 14.53
N LEU A 131 6.89 -10.64 13.90
CA LEU A 131 8.20 -11.06 14.39
C LEU A 131 9.32 -10.21 13.81
N LYS A 132 9.16 -9.76 12.57
CA LYS A 132 10.17 -9.08 11.77
C LYS A 132 9.56 -7.94 10.92
N PRO A 133 8.99 -6.91 11.55
CA PRO A 133 8.29 -5.85 10.83
C PRO A 133 9.22 -5.07 9.89
N GLU A 134 10.45 -4.79 10.31
CA GLU A 134 11.43 -4.04 9.50
C GLU A 134 11.88 -4.83 8.26
N GLU A 135 12.18 -6.12 8.42
CA GLU A 135 12.52 -7.01 7.30
C GLU A 135 11.36 -7.10 6.30
N ARG A 136 10.13 -7.19 6.80
CA ARG A 136 8.93 -7.21 5.95
C ARG A 136 8.67 -5.91 5.21
N ALA A 137 8.89 -4.77 5.87
CA ALA A 137 8.81 -3.46 5.23
C ALA A 137 9.87 -3.33 4.14
N LYS A 138 11.12 -3.75 4.41
CA LYS A 138 12.21 -3.74 3.43
C LYS A 138 11.87 -4.59 2.20
N LEU A 139 11.42 -5.84 2.38
CA LEU A 139 11.05 -6.72 1.26
C LEU A 139 9.95 -6.12 0.38
N THR A 140 8.97 -5.45 0.99
CA THR A 140 7.88 -4.79 0.25
C THR A 140 8.40 -3.55 -0.50
N GLY A 141 9.30 -2.78 0.14
CA GLY A 141 9.98 -1.65 -0.49
C GLY A 141 10.84 -2.08 -1.68
N ASP A 142 11.70 -3.08 -1.50
CA ASP A 142 12.55 -3.64 -2.56
C ASP A 142 11.70 -4.12 -3.75
N TYR A 143 10.59 -4.83 -3.48
CA TYR A 143 9.64 -5.26 -4.51
C TYR A 143 9.04 -4.06 -5.26
N THR A 144 8.55 -3.06 -4.52
CA THR A 144 7.92 -1.84 -5.08
C THR A 144 8.90 -1.08 -5.98
N VAL A 145 10.14 -0.93 -5.52
CA VAL A 145 11.22 -0.31 -6.29
C VAL A 145 11.51 -1.10 -7.55
N THR A 146 11.60 -2.43 -7.45
CA THR A 146 11.87 -3.32 -8.60
C THR A 146 10.78 -3.26 -9.65
N ILE A 147 9.50 -3.29 -9.27
CA ILE A 147 8.39 -3.25 -10.25
C ILE A 147 8.20 -1.87 -10.88
N THR A 148 8.61 -0.81 -10.18
CA THR A 148 8.42 0.57 -10.64
C THR A 148 9.56 0.99 -11.56
N TYR A 149 10.79 0.68 -11.15
CA TYR A 149 11.99 1.22 -11.74
C TYR A 149 12.92 0.15 -12.32
N GLY A 150 12.72 -1.15 -12.08
CA GLY A 150 13.54 -2.19 -12.71
C GLY A 150 13.18 -2.39 -14.18
N ASP A 151 14.06 -3.05 -14.94
CA ASP A 151 13.72 -3.56 -16.27
C ASP A 151 12.59 -4.61 -16.23
N VAL A 152 11.99 -4.87 -17.39
CA VAL A 152 10.86 -5.80 -17.53
C VAL A 152 11.20 -7.18 -16.96
N ALA A 153 12.38 -7.72 -17.29
CA ALA A 153 12.79 -9.05 -16.84
C ALA A 153 12.92 -9.17 -15.31
N SER A 154 13.33 -8.09 -14.65
CA SER A 154 13.47 -8.03 -13.19
C SER A 154 12.12 -7.86 -12.51
N ALA A 155 11.26 -6.99 -13.07
CA ALA A 155 9.89 -6.81 -12.59
C ALA A 155 9.07 -8.10 -12.72
N GLU A 156 9.16 -8.81 -13.85
CA GLU A 156 8.47 -10.08 -14.07
C GLU A 156 8.94 -11.17 -13.11
N ARG A 157 10.26 -11.32 -12.89
CA ARG A 157 10.81 -12.27 -11.92
C ARG A 157 10.35 -11.97 -10.50
N ALA A 158 10.36 -10.70 -10.11
CA ALA A 158 9.87 -10.27 -8.80
C ALA A 158 8.38 -10.60 -8.64
N GLY A 159 7.56 -10.30 -9.65
CA GLY A 159 6.13 -10.63 -9.68
C GLY A 159 5.87 -12.13 -9.59
N GLU A 160 6.64 -12.96 -10.33
CA GLU A 160 6.53 -14.42 -10.27
C GLU A 160 6.92 -14.95 -8.88
N GLN A 161 7.99 -14.43 -8.29
CA GLN A 161 8.39 -14.78 -6.93
C GLN A 161 7.30 -14.41 -5.90
N LEU A 162 6.70 -13.23 -6.02
CA LEU A 162 5.62 -12.80 -5.13
C LEU A 162 4.38 -13.69 -5.28
N ARG A 163 3.97 -14.01 -6.51
CA ARG A 163 2.85 -14.93 -6.77
C ARG A 163 3.09 -16.32 -6.18
N ARG A 164 4.30 -16.89 -6.38
CA ARG A 164 4.69 -18.16 -5.76
C ARG A 164 4.62 -18.09 -4.23
N LEU A 165 5.08 -16.99 -3.64
CA LEU A 165 5.00 -16.77 -2.21
C LEU A 165 3.54 -16.75 -1.74
N HIS A 166 2.69 -15.93 -2.37
CA HIS A 166 1.28 -15.77 -2.00
C HIS A 166 0.48 -17.07 -2.11
N ALA A 167 0.72 -17.89 -3.13
CA ALA A 167 0.07 -19.19 -3.29
C ALA A 167 0.31 -20.16 -2.11
N THR A 168 1.36 -19.93 -1.32
CA THR A 168 1.67 -20.74 -0.13
C THR A 168 1.11 -20.16 1.18
N ARG A 169 0.59 -18.93 1.17
CA ARG A 169 0.15 -18.24 2.38
C ARG A 169 -1.35 -18.47 2.58
N LYS A 170 -1.67 -19.23 3.63
CA LYS A 170 -3.03 -19.64 3.97
C LYS A 170 -3.35 -19.28 5.40
N ALA A 171 -4.61 -19.01 5.66
CA ALA A 171 -5.13 -18.74 6.99
C ALA A 171 -6.51 -19.35 7.18
N VAL A 172 -6.93 -19.48 8.43
CA VAL A 172 -8.26 -19.98 8.80
C VAL A 172 -8.88 -19.03 9.82
N ASP A 173 -10.15 -18.69 9.66
CA ASP A 173 -10.92 -18.01 10.69
C ASP A 173 -11.20 -18.98 11.86
N PRO A 174 -10.69 -18.73 13.07
CA PRO A 174 -10.89 -19.63 14.20
C PRO A 174 -12.34 -19.73 14.68
N ASN A 175 -13.19 -18.75 14.34
CA ASN A 175 -14.60 -18.75 14.78
C ASN A 175 -15.52 -19.51 13.82
N THR A 176 -15.24 -19.45 12.52
CA THR A 176 -16.12 -20.00 11.47
C THR A 176 -15.52 -21.21 10.75
N GLY A 177 -14.20 -21.41 10.82
CA GLY A 177 -13.47 -22.42 10.06
C GLY A 177 -13.27 -22.05 8.59
N ALA A 178 -13.66 -20.86 8.14
CA ALA A 178 -13.45 -20.41 6.77
C ALA A 178 -11.95 -20.32 6.44
N ALA A 179 -11.55 -20.84 5.28
CA ALA A 179 -10.16 -20.81 4.82
C ALA A 179 -9.93 -19.67 3.83
N TYR A 180 -8.79 -18.99 3.98
CA TYR A 180 -8.37 -17.88 3.13
C TYR A 180 -6.97 -18.13 2.57
N GLN A 181 -6.68 -17.55 1.40
CA GLN A 181 -5.37 -17.59 0.77
C GLN A 181 -4.96 -16.18 0.33
N ALA A 182 -3.66 -15.90 0.32
CA ALA A 182 -3.16 -14.57 -0.04
C ALA A 182 -3.31 -14.21 -1.52
N ASP A 183 -3.46 -15.21 -2.38
CA ASP A 183 -3.67 -15.06 -3.82
C ASP A 183 -5.15 -15.06 -4.22
N ASP A 184 -6.06 -14.95 -3.26
CA ASP A 184 -7.48 -14.74 -3.51
C ASP A 184 -7.69 -13.44 -4.34
N PRO A 185 -8.33 -13.51 -5.53
CA PRO A 185 -8.44 -12.37 -6.43
C PRO A 185 -9.12 -11.13 -5.81
N ASP A 186 -10.18 -11.32 -5.03
CA ASP A 186 -10.92 -10.21 -4.40
C ASP A 186 -10.04 -9.51 -3.35
N SER A 187 -9.28 -10.30 -2.58
CA SER A 187 -8.30 -9.80 -1.62
C SER A 187 -7.16 -9.04 -2.31
N LEU A 188 -6.66 -9.54 -3.45
CA LEU A 188 -5.63 -8.87 -4.25
C LEU A 188 -6.09 -7.51 -4.80
N VAL A 189 -7.31 -7.46 -5.35
CA VAL A 189 -7.93 -6.20 -5.80
C VAL A 189 -8.05 -5.23 -4.63
N TRP A 190 -8.54 -5.69 -3.48
CA TRP A 190 -8.66 -4.83 -2.28
C TRP A 190 -7.32 -4.23 -1.87
N VAL A 191 -6.26 -5.06 -1.74
CA VAL A 191 -4.96 -4.55 -1.26
C VAL A 191 -4.31 -3.59 -2.25
N HIS A 192 -4.44 -3.85 -3.55
CA HIS A 192 -3.94 -2.98 -4.60
C HIS A 192 -4.68 -1.64 -4.60
N GLN A 193 -6.01 -1.64 -4.57
CA GLN A 193 -6.80 -0.41 -4.59
C GLN A 193 -6.63 0.42 -3.31
N ALA A 194 -6.46 -0.23 -2.15
CA ALA A 194 -6.16 0.46 -0.90
C ALA A 194 -4.82 1.22 -0.97
N LEU A 195 -3.80 0.62 -1.60
CA LEU A 195 -2.51 1.25 -1.81
C LEU A 195 -2.61 2.45 -2.77
N THR A 196 -3.18 2.23 -3.95
CA THR A 196 -3.38 3.27 -4.97
C THR A 196 -4.15 4.47 -4.42
N TRP A 197 -5.24 4.20 -3.69
CA TRP A 197 -6.05 5.25 -3.06
C TRP A 197 -5.28 6.03 -1.99
N MET A 198 -4.51 5.33 -1.15
CA MET A 198 -3.71 5.98 -0.10
C MET A 198 -2.57 6.82 -0.66
N ILE A 199 -1.93 6.39 -1.75
CA ILE A 199 -0.89 7.16 -2.43
C ILE A 199 -1.47 8.49 -2.92
N LEU A 200 -2.58 8.46 -3.66
CA LEU A 200 -3.24 9.70 -4.13
C LEU A 200 -3.64 10.61 -2.96
N ARG A 201 -4.19 10.05 -1.88
CA ARG A 201 -4.58 10.82 -0.70
C ARG A 201 -3.38 11.47 0.00
N ALA A 202 -2.27 10.75 0.12
CA ALA A 202 -1.05 11.29 0.71
C ALA A 202 -0.44 12.37 -0.17
N LEU A 203 -0.40 12.19 -1.50
CA LEU A 203 0.11 13.19 -2.44
C LEU A 203 -0.67 14.50 -2.39
N ARG A 204 -2.01 14.43 -2.39
CA ARG A 204 -2.87 15.63 -2.25
C ARG A 204 -2.60 16.43 -0.98
N THR A 205 -2.10 15.77 0.07
CA THR A 205 -1.91 16.39 1.39
C THR A 205 -0.46 16.81 1.63
N TYR A 206 0.51 16.01 1.18
CA TYR A 206 1.92 16.10 1.57
C TYR A 206 2.90 15.99 0.39
N GLY A 207 2.41 15.74 -0.82
CA GLY A 207 3.23 15.51 -2.01
C GLY A 207 3.09 16.62 -3.05
N PRO A 208 3.76 16.45 -4.20
CA PRO A 208 3.55 17.33 -5.35
C PRO A 208 2.09 17.27 -5.80
N SER A 209 1.54 18.41 -6.20
CA SER A 209 0.21 18.47 -6.79
C SER A 209 0.20 17.74 -8.13
N LEU A 210 -0.74 16.81 -8.28
CA LEU A 210 -1.10 16.20 -9.55
C LEU A 210 -2.33 16.93 -10.12
N THR A 211 -2.36 17.08 -11.44
CA THR A 211 -3.58 17.42 -12.15
C THR A 211 -4.57 16.25 -12.09
N SER A 212 -5.87 16.51 -12.24
CA SER A 212 -6.87 15.43 -12.28
C SER A 212 -6.59 14.41 -13.38
N ALA A 213 -6.04 14.84 -14.53
CA ALA A 213 -5.64 13.95 -15.61
C ALA A 213 -4.47 13.04 -15.22
N GLU A 214 -3.49 13.54 -14.46
CA GLU A 214 -2.40 12.72 -13.93
C GLU A 214 -2.91 11.73 -12.87
N GLU A 215 -3.86 12.12 -12.02
CA GLU A 215 -4.47 11.18 -11.06
C GLU A 215 -5.22 10.04 -11.77
N ASP A 216 -5.99 10.34 -12.81
CA ASP A 216 -6.69 9.35 -13.62
C ASP A 216 -5.70 8.42 -14.36
N GLN A 217 -4.63 9.01 -14.92
CA GLN A 217 -3.58 8.27 -15.60
C GLN A 217 -2.81 7.36 -14.63
N PHE A 218 -2.50 7.81 -13.41
CA PHE A 218 -1.90 6.98 -12.37
C PHE A 218 -2.78 5.76 -12.06
N VAL A 219 -4.08 5.95 -11.86
CA VAL A 219 -5.01 4.83 -11.60
C VAL A 219 -5.04 3.86 -12.78
N LYS A 220 -4.99 4.37 -14.02
CA LYS A 220 -4.95 3.54 -15.23
C LYS A 220 -3.67 2.69 -15.29
N GLU A 221 -2.51 3.30 -15.07
CA GLU A 221 -1.21 2.61 -15.05
C GLU A 221 -1.17 1.51 -13.97
N GLN A 222 -1.66 1.82 -12.76
CA GLN A 222 -1.72 0.84 -11.67
C GLN A 222 -2.60 -0.37 -12.02
N ARG A 223 -3.73 -0.13 -12.70
CA ARG A 223 -4.64 -1.21 -13.16
C ARG A 223 -4.00 -2.12 -14.21
N GLU A 224 -3.18 -1.57 -15.11
CA GLU A 224 -2.55 -2.35 -16.20
C GLU A 224 -1.53 -3.35 -15.64
N VAL A 225 -0.83 -3.00 -14.56
CA VAL A 225 0.17 -3.87 -13.92
C VAL A 225 -0.43 -4.80 -12.87
N ALA A 226 -1.63 -4.50 -12.37
CA ALA A 226 -2.35 -5.35 -11.41
C ALA A 226 -3.01 -6.59 -12.04
N ALA A 227 -3.18 -6.61 -13.37
CA ALA A 227 -3.82 -7.69 -14.13
C ALA A 227 -2.85 -8.84 -14.43
#